data_AF-S2E9N6-F1
#
_entry.id   AF-S2E9N6-F1
#
_cell.length_a   1.000
_cell.length_b   1.000
_cell.length_c   1.000
_cell.angle_alpha   90.00
_cell.angle_beta   90.00
_cell.angle_gamma   90.00
#
_symmetry.space_group_name_H-M   'P 1'
#
loop_
_entity.id
_entity.type
_entity.pdbx_description
1 polymer ?
#
loop_
_entity_poly.entity_id
_entity_poly.type
_entity_poly.pdbx_seq_one_letter_code
_entity_poly.pdbx_strand_id
1 'polypeptide(L)'
;AQTYGQPSKNDYFLTKSGKEDLTAFSKGLRALSVDTTYKEWLYANKNTRYARYIWLRSPSIVNLIFTENFVSRTNDRNKQDDLRTMGNLCRFHDIKFDTDLHEKFTSWIKKKEIKWNSTTYKLPKEQLSINHVLDNITKLEPLYSDFALFMLTSGLRTIEARTVFENHKKFCHDGTIEIFWHRKTKNANATFCHPLLHDKMDKDLKFDYDHFKKLECELRFLRKLNYTIVATKIDPLLANFMQGRTGDVSQRHYFLPMMSQHRKKWIKIWHTMLNNIT
;
A
#
# COMPACT_ATOMS: atom_id res chain seq x y z
N ALA A 1 3.46 35.29 25.55
CA ALA A 1 3.65 34.15 26.47
C ALA A 1 2.29 33.52 26.73
N GLN A 2 1.99 32.40 26.06
CA GLN A 2 0.78 31.61 26.31
C GLN A 2 1.20 30.38 27.13
N THR A 3 0.55 30.24 28.27
CA THR A 3 0.78 29.25 29.31
C THR A 3 0.44 27.84 28.82
N TYR A 4 1.43 26.95 28.91
CA TYR A 4 1.23 25.51 28.77
C TYR A 4 0.27 25.03 29.85
N GLY A 5 -0.86 24.47 29.44
CA GLY A 5 -1.77 23.76 30.33
C GLY A 5 -1.02 22.61 31.01
N GLN A 6 -0.95 22.65 32.34
CA GLN A 6 -0.45 21.53 33.12
C GLN A 6 -1.35 20.30 32.90
N PRO A 7 -0.79 19.08 32.78
CA PRO A 7 -1.59 17.87 32.76
C PRO A 7 -2.34 17.74 34.09
N SER A 8 -3.66 17.67 34.01
CA SER A 8 -4.50 17.45 35.20
C SER A 8 -4.26 16.05 35.77
N LYS A 9 -4.40 15.90 37.10
CA LYS A 9 -4.15 14.68 37.89
C LYS A 9 -4.91 13.40 37.46
N ASN A 10 -5.70 13.44 36.38
CA ASN A 10 -6.43 12.29 35.84
C ASN A 10 -5.67 11.49 34.76
N ASP A 11 -4.47 11.88 34.35
CA ASP A 11 -3.68 11.17 33.31
C ASP A 11 -3.00 9.87 33.81
N TYR A 12 -3.20 9.47 35.07
CA TYR A 12 -2.55 8.32 35.71
C TYR A 12 -3.44 7.08 35.91
N PHE A 13 -4.55 6.93 35.20
CA PHE A 13 -5.30 5.66 35.21
C PHE A 13 -4.73 4.65 34.21
N LEU A 14 -3.55 4.11 34.53
CA LEU A 14 -3.34 2.66 34.34
C LEU A 14 -3.98 2.00 35.56
N THR A 15 -5.25 1.63 35.44
CA THR A 15 -5.93 0.79 36.45
C THR A 15 -5.08 -0.46 36.69
N LYS A 16 -5.08 -0.98 37.92
CA LYS A 16 -4.39 -2.25 38.29
C LYS A 16 -4.69 -3.38 37.29
N SER A 17 -5.90 -3.40 36.71
CA SER A 17 -6.32 -4.34 35.66
C SER A 17 -5.45 -4.30 34.39
N GLY A 18 -5.00 -3.11 33.94
CA GLY A 18 -4.21 -2.98 32.71
C GLY A 18 -2.77 -3.49 32.84
N LYS A 19 -2.20 -3.52 34.05
CA LYS A 19 -0.86 -4.08 34.29
C LYS A 19 -0.88 -5.61 34.38
N GLU A 20 -1.93 -6.17 34.96
CA GLU A 20 -2.15 -7.62 35.02
C GLU A 20 -2.41 -8.20 33.62
N ASP A 21 -3.22 -7.52 32.80
CA ASP A 21 -3.44 -7.87 31.39
C ASP A 21 -2.15 -7.90 30.57
N LEU A 22 -1.30 -6.86 30.68
CA LEU A 22 -0.02 -6.79 29.96
C LEU A 22 0.94 -7.91 30.33
N THR A 23 0.91 -8.34 31.60
CA THR A 23 1.79 -9.41 32.08
C THR A 23 1.31 -10.77 31.55
N ALA A 24 0.00 -11.01 31.50
CA ALA A 24 -0.60 -12.19 30.88
C ALA A 24 -0.31 -12.24 29.36
N PHE A 25 -0.47 -11.11 28.64
CA PHE A 25 -0.12 -11.00 27.22
C PHE A 25 1.37 -11.29 26.96
N SER A 26 2.27 -10.77 27.81
CA SER A 26 3.71 -10.98 27.62
C SER A 26 4.12 -12.46 27.68
N LYS A 27 3.49 -13.24 28.56
CA LYS A 27 3.73 -14.69 28.70
C LYS A 27 3.18 -15.46 27.51
N GLY A 28 1.98 -15.11 27.04
CA GLY A 28 1.36 -15.70 25.84
C GLY A 28 2.16 -15.40 24.58
N LEU A 29 2.56 -14.14 24.37
CA LEU A 29 3.37 -13.73 23.23
C LEU A 29 4.73 -14.42 23.19
N ARG A 30 5.38 -14.62 24.35
CA ARG A 30 6.67 -15.32 24.41
C ARG A 30 6.55 -16.77 23.94
N ALA A 31 5.50 -17.46 24.34
CA ALA A 31 5.20 -18.81 23.85
C ALA A 31 4.93 -18.81 22.34
N LEU A 32 4.16 -17.84 21.83
CA LEU A 32 3.90 -17.69 20.39
C LEU A 32 5.15 -17.41 19.57
N SER A 33 6.12 -16.67 20.12
CA SER A 33 7.33 -16.26 19.40
C SER A 33 8.20 -17.44 18.93
N VAL A 34 7.99 -18.62 19.51
CA VAL A 34 8.67 -19.88 19.18
C VAL A 34 7.70 -20.99 18.76
N ASP A 35 6.44 -20.66 18.50
CA ASP A 35 5.39 -21.62 18.13
C ASP A 35 5.51 -22.04 16.64
N THR A 36 5.42 -23.34 16.37
CA THR A 36 5.48 -23.89 15.01
C THR A 36 4.30 -23.45 14.15
N THR A 37 3.10 -23.28 14.74
CA THR A 37 1.92 -22.78 14.03
C THR A 37 2.08 -21.31 13.60
N TYR A 38 2.79 -20.51 14.40
CA TYR A 38 3.16 -19.13 14.03
C TYR A 38 4.14 -19.12 12.85
N LYS A 39 5.15 -20.01 12.89
CA LYS A 39 6.09 -20.19 11.78
C LYS A 39 5.36 -20.60 10.50
N GLU A 40 4.50 -21.60 10.55
CA GLU A 40 3.71 -22.04 9.38
C GLU A 40 2.84 -20.92 8.82
N TRP A 41 2.15 -20.18 9.70
CA TRP A 41 1.34 -19.03 9.30
C TRP A 41 2.16 -17.95 8.59
N LEU A 42 3.38 -17.65 9.07
CA LEU A 42 4.28 -16.69 8.42
C LEU A 42 4.64 -17.13 7.00
N TYR A 43 5.05 -18.39 6.81
CA TYR A 43 5.46 -18.90 5.51
C TYR A 43 4.29 -19.03 4.52
N ALA A 44 3.08 -19.28 5.01
CA ALA A 44 1.87 -19.29 4.18
C ALA A 44 1.44 -17.88 3.71
N ASN A 45 1.73 -16.83 4.50
CA ASN A 45 1.18 -15.48 4.28
C ASN A 45 2.21 -14.43 3.86
N LYS A 46 3.49 -14.77 3.76
CA LYS A 46 4.60 -13.83 3.50
C LYS A 46 5.62 -14.45 2.55
N ASN A 47 6.44 -13.62 1.90
CA ASN A 47 7.58 -14.10 1.14
C ASN A 47 8.55 -14.88 2.04
N THR A 48 9.09 -16.00 1.55
CA THR A 48 9.96 -16.94 2.30
C THR A 48 11.10 -16.25 3.05
N ARG A 49 11.82 -15.33 2.39
CA ARG A 49 12.95 -14.62 3.01
C ARG A 49 12.48 -13.72 4.15
N TYR A 50 11.36 -13.03 3.93
CA TYR A 50 10.75 -12.15 4.93
C TYR A 50 10.15 -12.93 6.10
N ALA A 51 9.48 -14.07 5.83
CA ALA A 51 8.95 -14.98 6.84
C ALA A 51 10.07 -15.52 7.75
N ARG A 52 11.17 -16.03 7.15
CA ARG A 52 12.35 -16.49 7.89
C ARG A 52 12.92 -15.40 8.78
N TYR A 53 13.01 -14.18 8.27
CA TYR A 53 13.55 -13.04 8.98
C TYR A 53 12.70 -12.68 10.21
N ILE A 54 11.38 -12.54 10.04
CA ILE A 54 10.44 -12.28 11.15
C ILE A 54 10.52 -13.40 12.20
N TRP A 55 10.50 -14.65 11.75
CA TRP A 55 10.55 -15.81 12.63
C TRP A 55 11.78 -15.79 13.54
N LEU A 56 12.99 -15.65 12.96
CA LEU A 56 14.23 -15.66 13.73
C LEU A 56 14.35 -14.46 14.68
N ARG A 57 13.71 -13.33 14.35
CA ARG A 57 13.75 -12.11 15.16
C ARG A 57 12.69 -12.09 16.28
N SER A 58 11.63 -12.88 16.17
CA SER A 58 10.49 -12.84 17.10
C SER A 58 10.85 -13.12 18.57
N PRO A 59 11.70 -14.13 18.90
CA PRO A 59 12.04 -14.42 20.29
C PRO A 59 12.83 -13.31 20.99
N SER A 60 13.65 -12.55 20.27
CA SER A 60 14.50 -11.51 20.85
C SER A 60 13.78 -10.17 21.07
N ILE A 61 12.65 -9.96 20.37
CA ILE A 61 11.91 -8.70 20.40
C ILE A 61 10.61 -8.77 21.19
N VAL A 62 10.11 -9.97 21.51
CA VAL A 62 8.79 -10.14 22.14
C VAL A 62 8.65 -9.40 23.47
N ASN A 63 9.71 -9.38 24.27
CA ASN A 63 9.71 -8.70 25.58
C ASN A 63 9.73 -7.17 25.49
N LEU A 64 9.84 -6.61 24.28
CA LEU A 64 9.86 -5.16 24.07
C LEU A 64 8.47 -4.60 23.72
N ILE A 65 7.50 -5.48 23.41
CA ILE A 65 6.13 -5.08 23.09
C ILE A 65 5.51 -4.39 24.32
N PHE A 66 4.91 -3.21 24.12
CA PHE A 66 4.32 -2.37 25.17
C PHE A 66 5.31 -1.82 26.23
N THR A 67 6.60 -1.75 25.93
CA THR A 67 7.61 -1.26 26.90
C THR A 67 8.10 0.16 26.61
N GLU A 68 8.37 0.95 27.65
CA GLU A 68 9.03 2.26 27.52
C GLU A 68 10.45 2.11 26.94
N ASN A 69 11.13 1.00 27.24
CA ASN A 69 12.44 0.66 26.67
C ASN A 69 12.43 0.59 25.14
N PHE A 70 11.31 0.20 24.54
CA PHE A 70 11.16 0.22 23.10
C PHE A 70 10.85 1.63 22.57
N VAL A 71 10.02 2.38 23.29
CA VAL A 71 9.67 3.77 22.94
C VAL A 71 10.93 4.62 22.85
N SER A 72 11.83 4.51 23.83
CA SER A 72 13.06 5.30 23.94
C SER A 72 14.16 4.96 22.92
N ARG A 73 14.05 3.87 22.16
CA ARG A 73 15.05 3.51 21.13
C ARG A 73 15.13 4.54 20.01
N THR A 74 16.33 4.75 19.48
CA THR A 74 16.54 5.53 18.24
C THR A 74 15.71 4.97 17.10
N ASN A 75 15.11 5.85 16.28
CA ASN A 75 14.25 5.45 15.17
C ASN A 75 15.05 5.03 13.92
N ASP A 76 15.77 3.92 14.05
CA ASP A 76 16.61 3.35 12.99
C ASP A 76 15.93 2.18 12.26
N ARG A 77 16.63 1.58 11.29
CA ARG A 77 16.15 0.42 10.54
C ARG A 77 15.83 -0.77 11.46
N ASN A 78 16.60 -0.97 12.53
CA ASN A 78 16.37 -2.07 13.46
C ASN A 78 15.08 -1.88 14.25
N LYS A 79 14.77 -0.66 14.72
CA LYS A 79 13.49 -0.34 15.37
C LYS A 79 12.32 -0.59 14.42
N GLN A 80 12.47 -0.27 13.13
CA GLN A 80 11.46 -0.55 12.12
C GLN A 80 11.26 -2.04 11.86
N ASP A 81 12.33 -2.82 11.82
CA ASP A 81 12.25 -4.26 11.67
C ASP A 81 11.68 -4.94 12.93
N ASP A 82 11.98 -4.42 14.12
CA ASP A 82 11.35 -4.82 15.37
C ASP A 82 9.84 -4.54 15.32
N LEU A 83 9.41 -3.34 14.91
CA LEU A 83 7.98 -2.99 14.74
C LEU A 83 7.24 -3.97 13.81
N ARG A 84 7.86 -4.37 12.68
CA ARG A 84 7.30 -5.38 11.76
C ARG A 84 7.11 -6.71 12.46
N THR A 85 8.11 -7.12 13.21
CA THR A 85 8.11 -8.40 13.90
C THR A 85 7.05 -8.42 15.00
N MET A 86 6.98 -7.36 15.81
CA MET A 86 5.96 -7.18 16.85
C MET A 86 4.54 -7.17 16.28
N GLY A 87 4.30 -6.42 15.20
CA GLY A 87 2.99 -6.36 14.56
C GLY A 87 2.53 -7.71 14.02
N ASN A 88 3.41 -8.51 13.41
CA ASN A 88 3.05 -9.85 12.95
C ASN A 88 2.76 -10.80 14.13
N LEU A 89 3.50 -10.68 15.23
CA LEU A 89 3.28 -11.49 16.43
C LEU A 89 1.92 -11.16 17.08
N CYS A 90 1.59 -9.87 17.26
CA CYS A 90 0.29 -9.44 17.77
C CYS A 90 -0.86 -9.86 16.85
N ARG A 91 -0.66 -9.78 15.52
CA ARG A 91 -1.67 -10.22 14.56
C ARG A 91 -1.91 -11.72 14.61
N PHE A 92 -0.87 -12.53 14.81
CA PHE A 92 -1.03 -13.97 14.95
C PHE A 92 -1.71 -14.33 16.27
N HIS A 93 -1.39 -13.60 17.36
CA HIS A 93 -2.09 -13.74 18.63
C HIS A 93 -3.60 -13.55 18.46
N ASP A 94 -4.02 -12.49 17.76
CA ASP A 94 -5.44 -12.24 17.48
C ASP A 94 -6.11 -13.37 16.72
N ILE A 95 -5.42 -13.95 15.73
CA ILE A 95 -5.95 -15.09 14.97
C ILE A 95 -6.09 -16.34 15.84
N LYS A 96 -5.12 -16.61 16.71
CA LYS A 96 -5.06 -17.84 17.49
C LYS A 96 -6.02 -17.83 18.69
N PHE A 97 -6.20 -16.67 19.30
CA PHE A 97 -6.93 -16.52 20.56
C PHE A 97 -8.18 -15.64 20.45
N ASP A 98 -8.54 -15.19 19.25
CA ASP A 98 -9.68 -14.31 18.97
C ASP A 98 -9.64 -13.03 19.85
N THR A 99 -8.54 -12.27 19.72
CA THR A 99 -8.29 -11.07 20.51
C THR A 99 -8.11 -9.81 19.65
N ASP A 100 -7.95 -8.66 20.30
CA ASP A 100 -7.75 -7.33 19.72
C ASP A 100 -6.34 -6.74 20.00
N LEU A 101 -5.35 -7.61 20.26
CA LEU A 101 -4.01 -7.23 20.68
C LEU A 101 -3.25 -6.43 19.60
N HIS A 102 -3.44 -6.74 18.32
CA HIS A 102 -2.85 -5.96 17.23
C HIS A 102 -3.43 -4.55 17.14
N GLU A 103 -4.73 -4.39 17.42
CA GLU A 103 -5.37 -3.09 17.49
C GLU A 103 -4.83 -2.28 18.68
N LYS A 104 -4.75 -2.89 19.86
CA LYS A 104 -4.12 -2.31 21.06
C LYS A 104 -2.67 -1.89 20.79
N PHE A 105 -1.89 -2.74 20.10
CA PHE A 105 -0.53 -2.44 19.69
C PHE A 105 -0.45 -1.23 18.75
N THR A 106 -1.34 -1.15 17.75
CA THR A 106 -1.38 -0.04 16.80
C THR A 106 -1.77 1.27 17.48
N SER A 107 -2.75 1.24 18.38
CA SER A 107 -3.16 2.40 19.18
C SER A 107 -2.07 2.86 20.14
N TRP A 108 -1.33 1.92 20.74
CA TRP A 108 -0.16 2.22 21.59
C TRP A 108 0.96 2.92 20.81
N ILE A 109 1.32 2.42 19.62
CA ILE A 109 2.30 3.06 18.72
C ILE A 109 1.87 4.50 18.41
N LYS A 110 0.60 4.72 18.06
CA LYS A 110 0.06 6.05 17.76
C LYS A 110 0.16 6.98 18.97
N LYS A 111 -0.25 6.51 20.15
CA LYS A 111 -0.18 7.28 21.41
C LYS A 111 1.25 7.66 21.78
N LYS A 112 2.22 6.79 21.48
CA LYS A 112 3.66 7.02 21.72
C LYS A 112 4.36 7.75 20.57
N GLU A 113 3.62 8.22 19.58
CA GLU A 113 4.12 8.91 18.38
C GLU A 113 5.24 8.15 17.63
N ILE A 114 5.25 6.82 17.73
CA ILE A 114 6.25 5.98 17.05
C ILE A 114 5.91 5.94 15.57
N LYS A 115 6.69 6.67 14.75
CA LYS A 115 6.52 6.70 13.30
C LYS A 115 7.16 5.48 12.66
N TRP A 116 6.43 4.85 11.75
CA TRP A 116 7.00 3.91 10.80
C TRP A 116 7.92 4.66 9.83
N ASN A 117 9.21 4.67 10.10
CA ASN A 117 10.21 5.19 9.17
C ASN A 117 10.28 4.28 7.95
N SER A 118 9.52 4.60 6.92
CA SER A 118 9.70 4.05 5.58
C SER A 118 10.86 4.76 4.87
N THR A 119 12.05 4.80 5.47
CA THR A 119 13.22 5.48 4.88
C THR A 119 13.79 4.77 3.65
N THR A 120 13.14 3.73 3.13
CA THR A 120 13.40 3.22 1.78
C THR A 120 12.93 4.20 0.70
N TYR A 121 12.11 5.18 1.07
CA TYR A 121 11.41 6.04 0.13
C TYR A 121 11.86 7.49 0.30
N LYS A 122 12.71 7.95 -0.63
CA LYS A 122 12.85 9.39 -0.86
C LYS A 122 11.52 9.86 -1.44
N LEU A 123 10.62 10.32 -0.56
CA LEU A 123 9.56 11.22 -1.00
C LEU A 123 10.26 12.39 -1.70
N PRO A 124 9.86 12.78 -2.92
CA PRO A 124 10.35 14.03 -3.46
C PRO A 124 10.03 15.12 -2.43
N LYS A 125 11.04 15.89 -2.02
CA LYS A 125 10.90 16.93 -0.99
C LYS A 125 9.86 17.99 -1.39
N GLU A 126 9.57 18.07 -2.68
CA GLU A 126 8.61 18.96 -3.31
C GLU A 126 7.57 18.16 -4.10
N GLN A 127 6.37 18.71 -4.21
CA GLN A 127 5.28 18.10 -4.98
C GLN A 127 5.62 18.16 -6.48
N LEU A 128 6.02 17.03 -7.07
CA LEU A 128 6.34 16.97 -8.50
C LEU A 128 5.12 17.35 -9.34
N SER A 129 5.32 18.29 -10.26
CA SER A 129 4.29 18.65 -11.25
C SER A 129 4.06 17.48 -12.21
N ILE A 130 2.87 17.41 -12.80
CA ILE A 130 2.59 16.35 -13.78
C ILE A 130 3.51 16.46 -14.99
N ASN A 131 3.81 17.67 -15.47
CA ASN A 131 4.70 17.88 -16.60
C ASN A 131 6.10 17.34 -16.30
N HIS A 132 6.64 17.59 -15.10
CA HIS A 132 7.93 17.04 -14.69
C HIS A 132 7.95 15.51 -14.69
N VAL A 133 6.86 14.89 -14.21
CA VAL A 133 6.72 13.43 -14.22
C VAL A 133 6.66 12.88 -15.65
N LEU A 134 5.93 13.55 -16.53
CA LEU A 134 5.81 13.21 -17.94
C LEU A 134 7.16 13.34 -18.67
N ASP A 135 7.91 14.42 -18.42
CA ASP A 135 9.26 14.64 -18.95
C ASP A 135 10.26 13.60 -18.45
N ASN A 136 10.08 13.09 -17.24
CA ASN A 136 10.93 12.04 -16.70
C ASN A 136 10.57 10.65 -17.25
N ILE A 137 9.30 10.43 -17.63
CA ILE A 137 8.86 9.20 -18.29
C ILE A 137 9.51 9.07 -19.67
N THR A 138 9.65 10.15 -20.45
CA THR A 138 10.31 10.10 -21.77
C THR A 138 11.78 9.66 -21.70
N LYS A 139 12.44 9.86 -20.55
CA LYS A 139 13.84 9.48 -20.34
C LYS A 139 14.03 7.98 -20.07
N LEU A 140 12.95 7.25 -19.80
CA LEU A 140 12.96 5.80 -19.62
C LEU A 140 13.18 5.09 -20.96
N GLU A 141 13.68 3.85 -20.93
CA GLU A 141 13.72 3.05 -22.16
C GLU A 141 12.28 2.78 -22.64
N PRO A 142 12.05 2.59 -23.96
CA PRO A 142 10.71 2.61 -24.53
C PRO A 142 9.69 1.70 -23.83
N LEU A 143 10.07 0.46 -23.50
CA LEU A 143 9.21 -0.49 -22.81
C LEU A 143 8.80 -0.01 -21.41
N TYR A 144 9.74 0.55 -20.64
CA TYR A 144 9.49 1.06 -19.30
C TYR A 144 8.74 2.39 -19.33
N SER A 145 8.94 3.20 -20.38
CA SER A 145 8.15 4.40 -20.65
C SER A 145 6.69 4.05 -20.91
N ASP A 146 6.43 3.12 -21.83
CA ASP A 146 5.08 2.62 -22.12
C ASP A 146 4.39 2.06 -20.86
N PHE A 147 5.13 1.29 -20.05
CA PHE A 147 4.62 0.77 -18.79
C PHE A 147 4.34 1.87 -17.74
N ALA A 148 5.21 2.87 -17.62
CA ALA A 148 5.01 3.99 -16.71
C ALA A 148 3.80 4.84 -17.12
N LEU A 149 3.63 5.11 -18.42
CA LEU A 149 2.45 5.77 -18.98
C LEU A 149 1.18 4.96 -18.72
N PHE A 150 1.25 3.65 -18.90
CA PHE A 150 0.14 2.75 -18.58
C PHE A 150 -0.21 2.80 -17.10
N MET A 151 0.77 2.76 -16.19
CA MET A 151 0.52 2.90 -14.76
C MET A 151 -0.09 4.26 -14.39
N LEU A 152 0.38 5.34 -15.01
CA LEU A 152 -0.11 6.69 -14.80
C LEU A 152 -1.55 6.86 -15.28
N THR A 153 -1.92 6.30 -16.43
CA THR A 153 -3.28 6.42 -17.00
C THR A 153 -4.28 5.46 -16.35
N SER A 154 -3.86 4.22 -16.07
CA SER A 154 -4.74 3.18 -15.53
C SER A 154 -4.97 3.31 -14.02
N GLY A 155 -4.02 3.87 -13.27
CA GLY A 155 -4.10 3.99 -11.82
C GLY A 155 -4.00 2.66 -11.07
N LEU A 156 -3.58 1.58 -11.72
CA LEU A 156 -3.45 0.26 -11.11
C LEU A 156 -2.26 0.19 -10.13
N ARG A 157 -2.30 -0.74 -9.17
CA ARG A 157 -1.12 -1.03 -8.34
C ARG A 157 -0.05 -1.67 -9.22
N THR A 158 1.23 -1.48 -8.90
CA THR A 158 2.37 -1.98 -9.71
C THR A 158 2.23 -3.45 -10.15
N ILE A 159 1.83 -4.34 -9.24
CA ILE A 159 1.67 -5.78 -9.55
C ILE A 159 0.47 -6.02 -10.49
N GLU A 160 -0.65 -5.33 -10.25
CA GLU A 160 -1.85 -5.42 -11.11
C GLU A 160 -1.54 -4.88 -12.50
N ALA A 161 -0.90 -3.70 -12.55
CA ALA A 161 -0.48 -3.05 -13.77
C ALA A 161 0.45 -3.95 -14.58
N ARG A 162 1.48 -4.53 -13.95
CA ARG A 162 2.40 -5.45 -14.64
C ARG A 162 1.63 -6.63 -15.26
N THR A 163 0.77 -7.27 -14.46
CA THR A 163 0.00 -8.43 -14.92
C THR A 163 -0.89 -8.09 -16.12
N VAL A 164 -1.55 -6.92 -16.07
CA VAL A 164 -2.38 -6.45 -17.18
C VAL A 164 -1.52 -6.05 -18.38
N PHE A 165 -0.41 -5.36 -18.19
CA PHE A 165 0.46 -4.89 -19.27
C PHE A 165 1.06 -6.06 -20.05
N GLU A 166 1.49 -7.12 -19.36
CA GLU A 166 2.04 -8.34 -19.98
C GLU A 166 0.97 -9.21 -20.66
N ASN A 167 -0.32 -9.02 -20.34
CA ASN A 167 -1.43 -9.86 -20.81
C ASN A 167 -2.68 -9.03 -21.19
N HIS A 168 -2.48 -7.86 -21.79
CA HIS A 168 -3.51 -6.86 -22.02
C HIS A 168 -4.70 -7.38 -22.82
N LYS A 169 -4.48 -8.20 -23.86
CA LYS A 169 -5.55 -8.84 -24.64
C LYS A 169 -6.53 -9.66 -23.80
N LYS A 170 -6.08 -10.20 -22.66
CA LYS A 170 -6.93 -10.99 -21.76
C LYS A 170 -7.90 -10.11 -20.96
N PHE A 171 -7.53 -8.86 -20.69
CA PHE A 171 -8.25 -7.98 -19.77
C PHE A 171 -9.00 -6.85 -20.47
N CYS A 172 -8.61 -6.49 -21.69
CA CYS A 172 -9.18 -5.36 -22.41
C CYS A 172 -10.39 -5.78 -23.25
N HIS A 173 -11.52 -5.15 -22.98
CA HIS A 173 -12.77 -5.29 -23.70
C HIS A 173 -13.19 -3.91 -24.20
N ASP A 174 -13.04 -3.66 -25.50
CA ASP A 174 -13.42 -2.41 -26.18
C ASP A 174 -12.89 -1.13 -25.52
N GLY A 175 -11.67 -1.19 -24.99
CA GLY A 175 -10.99 -0.07 -24.36
C GLY A 175 -11.35 0.15 -22.88
N THR A 176 -11.98 -0.83 -22.25
CA THR A 176 -12.09 -0.96 -20.80
C THR A 176 -11.32 -2.21 -20.36
N ILE A 177 -10.43 -2.04 -19.38
CA ILE A 177 -9.64 -3.11 -18.78
C ILE A 177 -10.39 -3.58 -17.54
N GLU A 178 -10.93 -4.78 -17.60
CA GLU A 178 -11.72 -5.36 -16.52
C GLU A 178 -10.87 -6.33 -15.68
N ILE A 179 -10.76 -6.06 -14.38
CA ILE A 179 -9.81 -6.70 -13.48
C ILE A 179 -10.57 -7.33 -12.32
N PHE A 180 -11.10 -8.52 -12.56
CA PHE A 180 -11.87 -9.28 -11.58
C PHE A 180 -11.00 -10.34 -10.90
N TRP A 181 -10.27 -9.94 -9.86
CA TRP A 181 -9.54 -10.90 -9.02
C TRP A 181 -10.48 -11.52 -8.00
N HIS A 182 -10.78 -12.81 -8.12
CA HIS A 182 -11.49 -13.55 -7.08
C HIS A 182 -10.55 -13.75 -5.88
N ARG A 183 -10.54 -12.82 -4.92
CA ARG A 183 -9.86 -12.99 -3.61
C ARG A 183 -10.85 -12.67 -2.50
N LYS A 184 -10.80 -13.41 -1.38
CA LYS A 184 -11.71 -13.31 -0.23
C LYS A 184 -11.99 -11.89 0.31
N THR A 185 -11.14 -10.91 0.00
CA THR A 185 -11.22 -9.53 0.51
C THR A 185 -11.04 -8.45 -0.55
N LYS A 186 -10.97 -8.82 -1.85
CA LYS A 186 -10.59 -7.88 -2.91
C LYS A 186 -11.72 -7.69 -3.90
N ASN A 187 -12.08 -6.42 -4.02
CA ASN A 187 -13.17 -5.87 -4.80
C ASN A 187 -12.83 -5.84 -6.30
N ALA A 188 -13.80 -6.23 -7.12
CA ALA A 188 -13.79 -6.16 -8.58
C ALA A 188 -13.52 -4.71 -9.04
N ASN A 189 -12.57 -4.48 -9.95
CA ASN A 189 -12.35 -3.15 -10.52
C ASN A 189 -12.20 -3.17 -12.03
N ALA A 190 -12.42 -2.02 -12.67
CA ALA A 190 -12.12 -1.80 -14.07
C ALA A 190 -11.50 -0.43 -14.28
N THR A 191 -10.66 -0.28 -15.30
CA THR A 191 -10.00 0.98 -15.65
C THR A 191 -10.04 1.20 -17.17
N PHE A 192 -9.79 2.41 -17.62
CA PHE A 192 -9.78 2.71 -19.05
C PHE A 192 -8.49 2.25 -19.70
N CYS A 193 -8.57 1.76 -20.95
CA CYS A 193 -7.43 1.59 -21.83
C CYS A 193 -7.27 2.85 -22.69
N HIS A 194 -6.10 3.47 -22.63
CA HIS A 194 -5.81 4.63 -23.48
C HIS A 194 -5.48 4.18 -24.91
N PRO A 195 -6.07 4.77 -25.97
CA PRO A 195 -5.79 4.38 -27.35
C PRO A 195 -4.29 4.41 -27.71
N LEU A 196 -3.55 5.43 -27.26
CA LEU A 196 -2.09 5.54 -27.51
C LEU A 196 -1.25 4.42 -26.89
N LEU A 197 -1.80 3.67 -25.92
CA LEU A 197 -1.10 2.60 -25.21
C LEU A 197 -1.64 1.22 -25.57
N HIS A 198 -2.82 1.15 -26.21
CA HIS A 198 -3.54 -0.11 -26.49
C HIS A 198 -2.64 -1.13 -27.19
N ASP A 199 -1.94 -0.69 -28.24
CA ASP A 199 -1.08 -1.55 -29.07
C ASP A 199 0.36 -1.65 -28.55
N LYS A 200 0.68 -1.01 -27.43
CA LYS A 200 2.03 -0.99 -26.84
C LYS A 200 2.24 -2.02 -25.74
N MET A 201 1.17 -2.74 -25.37
CA MET A 201 1.13 -3.76 -24.31
C MET A 201 1.31 -5.17 -24.87
N ASP A 202 1.05 -6.22 -24.06
CA ASP A 202 1.31 -7.63 -24.36
C ASP A 202 2.80 -7.93 -24.61
N LYS A 203 3.66 -7.35 -23.77
CA LYS A 203 5.12 -7.51 -23.79
C LYS A 203 5.61 -7.97 -22.42
N ASP A 204 6.58 -8.89 -22.38
CA ASP A 204 7.21 -9.32 -21.13
C ASP A 204 8.04 -8.18 -20.53
N LEU A 205 7.78 -7.86 -19.25
CA LEU A 205 8.42 -6.77 -18.54
C LEU A 205 9.32 -7.35 -17.44
N LYS A 206 10.64 -7.31 -17.66
CA LYS A 206 11.63 -7.63 -16.63
C LYS A 206 11.64 -6.53 -15.57
N PHE A 207 10.80 -6.71 -14.55
CA PHE A 207 10.59 -5.68 -13.54
C PHE A 207 11.81 -5.56 -12.60
N ASP A 208 12.51 -4.43 -12.71
CA ASP A 208 13.48 -3.94 -11.73
C ASP A 208 13.20 -2.46 -11.46
N TYR A 209 13.27 -2.06 -10.19
CA TYR A 209 13.13 -0.66 -9.78
C TYR A 209 14.20 0.24 -10.38
N ASP A 210 15.36 -0.31 -10.72
CA ASP A 210 16.47 0.43 -11.30
C ASP A 210 16.12 1.04 -12.67
N HIS A 211 15.27 0.37 -13.44
CA HIS A 211 14.77 0.89 -14.72
C HIS A 211 13.92 2.15 -14.56
N PHE A 212 13.36 2.40 -13.37
CA PHE A 212 12.48 3.53 -13.09
C PHE A 212 13.14 4.65 -12.29
N LYS A 213 14.45 4.57 -12.00
CA LYS A 213 15.18 5.59 -11.23
C LYS A 213 15.06 7.00 -11.82
N LYS A 214 14.96 7.11 -13.15
CA LYS A 214 14.81 8.38 -13.88
C LYS A 214 13.48 9.08 -13.65
N LEU A 215 12.48 8.42 -13.04
CA LEU A 215 11.22 9.05 -12.64
C LEU A 215 11.39 10.08 -11.53
N GLU A 216 12.50 10.01 -10.78
CA GLU A 216 12.76 10.82 -9.57
C GLU A 216 11.67 10.68 -8.49
N CYS A 217 10.79 9.68 -8.65
CA CYS A 217 9.77 9.31 -7.71
C CYS A 217 9.50 7.80 -7.83
N GLU A 218 8.91 7.21 -6.80
CA GLU A 218 8.47 5.83 -6.89
C GLU A 218 7.33 5.67 -7.88
N LEU A 219 7.37 4.56 -8.62
CA LEU A 219 6.32 4.18 -9.57
C LEU A 219 4.91 4.15 -8.97
N ARG A 220 4.78 3.83 -7.68
CA ARG A 220 3.49 3.85 -6.96
C ARG A 220 2.85 5.25 -6.89
N PHE A 221 3.62 6.32 -7.04
CA PHE A 221 3.10 7.69 -7.00
C PHE A 221 2.36 8.07 -8.27
N LEU A 222 2.64 7.42 -9.41
CA LEU A 222 1.86 7.59 -10.64
C LEU A 222 0.38 7.29 -10.40
N ARG A 223 0.09 6.27 -9.59
CA ARG A 223 -1.27 5.96 -9.14
C ARG A 223 -1.90 7.06 -8.29
N LYS A 224 -1.13 7.80 -7.49
CA LYS A 224 -1.67 8.94 -6.73
C LYS A 224 -2.01 10.10 -7.66
N LEU A 225 -1.14 10.41 -8.63
CA LEU A 225 -1.40 11.44 -9.64
C LEU A 225 -2.64 11.10 -10.47
N ASN A 226 -2.75 9.84 -10.90
CA ASN A 226 -3.95 9.32 -11.54
C ASN A 226 -5.21 9.58 -10.71
N TYR A 227 -5.19 9.20 -9.43
CA TYR A 227 -6.33 9.40 -8.52
C TYR A 227 -6.74 10.86 -8.49
N THR A 228 -5.79 11.77 -8.29
CA THR A 228 -6.04 13.21 -8.22
C THR A 228 -6.69 13.71 -9.50
N ILE A 229 -6.18 13.31 -10.68
CA ILE A 229 -6.75 13.74 -11.97
C ILE A 229 -8.15 13.19 -12.17
N VAL A 230 -8.37 11.89 -11.97
CA VAL A 230 -9.67 11.26 -12.19
C VAL A 230 -10.69 11.80 -11.19
N ALA A 231 -10.34 11.93 -9.91
CA ALA A 231 -11.26 12.43 -8.89
C ALA A 231 -11.64 13.90 -9.10
N THR A 232 -10.69 14.75 -9.53
CA THR A 232 -10.95 16.18 -9.70
C THR A 232 -11.58 16.52 -11.05
N LYS A 233 -11.23 15.79 -12.12
CA LYS A 233 -11.64 16.14 -13.48
C LYS A 233 -12.69 15.21 -14.07
N ILE A 234 -12.86 13.98 -13.56
CA ILE A 234 -13.87 13.03 -14.03
C ILE A 234 -14.95 12.86 -12.99
N ASP A 235 -14.67 12.05 -11.97
CA ASP A 235 -15.59 11.72 -10.89
C ASP A 235 -14.84 11.02 -9.72
N PRO A 236 -15.05 11.43 -8.46
CA PRO A 236 -14.39 10.83 -7.28
C PRO A 236 -14.79 9.37 -7.00
N LEU A 237 -16.04 8.98 -7.21
CA LEU A 237 -16.50 7.60 -6.99
C LEU A 237 -15.87 6.68 -8.04
N LEU A 238 -15.82 7.14 -9.28
CA LEU A 238 -15.17 6.41 -10.36
C LEU A 238 -13.66 6.28 -10.11
N ALA A 239 -12.99 7.32 -9.59
CA ALA A 239 -11.58 7.24 -9.20
C ALA A 239 -11.32 6.17 -8.13
N ASN A 240 -12.23 6.03 -7.15
CA ASN A 240 -12.14 5.00 -6.13
C ASN A 240 -12.36 3.59 -6.71
N PHE A 241 -13.35 3.43 -7.58
CA PHE A 241 -13.64 2.17 -8.25
C PHE A 241 -12.48 1.73 -9.16
N MET A 242 -11.97 2.62 -10.02
CA MET A 242 -10.86 2.31 -10.93
C MET A 242 -9.63 1.81 -10.19
N GLN A 243 -9.37 2.36 -9.01
CA GLN A 243 -8.26 1.96 -8.17
C GLN A 243 -8.56 0.73 -7.30
N GLY A 244 -9.75 0.16 -7.32
CA GLY A 244 -10.15 -0.95 -6.44
C GLY A 244 -10.04 -0.56 -4.96
N ARG A 245 -10.44 0.68 -4.64
CA ARG A 245 -10.67 1.16 -3.26
C ARG A 245 -12.11 0.92 -2.83
N THR A 246 -13.03 0.88 -3.79
CA THR A 246 -14.45 0.51 -3.69
C THR A 246 -14.78 -0.49 -4.81
N GLY A 247 -15.95 -1.15 -4.79
CA GLY A 247 -16.40 -2.03 -5.88
C GLY A 247 -16.56 -3.50 -5.50
N ASP A 248 -17.66 -3.92 -4.88
CA ASP A 248 -18.00 -5.35 -4.92
C ASP A 248 -18.50 -5.77 -6.32
N VAL A 249 -18.76 -7.06 -6.53
CA VAL A 249 -19.23 -7.60 -7.82
C VAL A 249 -20.54 -6.95 -8.26
N SER A 250 -21.42 -6.60 -7.32
CA SER A 250 -22.72 -5.97 -7.64
C SER A 250 -22.54 -4.52 -8.13
N GLN A 251 -21.58 -3.80 -7.55
CA GLN A 251 -21.25 -2.42 -7.94
C GLN A 251 -20.69 -2.29 -9.36
N ARG A 252 -20.22 -3.40 -9.98
CA ARG A 252 -19.82 -3.43 -11.39
C ARG A 252 -20.91 -2.89 -12.32
N HIS A 253 -22.17 -3.28 -12.07
CA HIS A 253 -23.31 -2.90 -12.90
C HIS A 253 -23.59 -1.39 -12.85
N TYR A 254 -23.13 -0.71 -11.80
CA TYR A 254 -23.21 0.73 -11.67
C TYR A 254 -22.02 1.43 -12.36
N PHE A 255 -20.80 0.95 -12.12
CA PHE A 255 -19.61 1.65 -12.57
C PHE A 255 -19.25 1.44 -14.04
N LEU A 256 -19.54 0.28 -14.66
CA LEU A 256 -19.24 0.08 -16.08
C LEU A 256 -20.03 1.01 -17.02
N PRO A 257 -21.36 1.22 -16.83
CA PRO A 257 -22.09 2.23 -17.59
C PRO A 257 -21.51 3.63 -17.38
N MET A 258 -21.19 3.99 -16.14
CA MET A 258 -20.59 5.26 -15.78
C MET A 258 -19.22 5.47 -16.44
N MET A 259 -18.40 4.41 -16.55
CA MET A 259 -17.16 4.45 -17.32
C MET A 259 -17.42 4.76 -18.79
N SER A 260 -18.38 4.08 -19.42
CA SER A 260 -18.72 4.30 -20.83
C SER A 260 -19.13 5.75 -21.09
N GLN A 261 -19.94 6.34 -20.20
CA GLN A 261 -20.33 7.75 -20.26
C GLN A 261 -19.13 8.71 -20.15
N HIS A 262 -18.18 8.43 -19.27
CA HIS A 262 -17.02 9.30 -19.05
C HIS A 262 -15.81 9.01 -19.96
N ARG A 263 -15.84 7.94 -20.77
CA ARG A 263 -14.71 7.50 -21.59
C ARG A 263 -14.17 8.60 -22.50
N LYS A 264 -15.03 9.29 -23.25
CA LYS A 264 -14.61 10.38 -24.15
C LYS A 264 -13.90 11.51 -23.40
N LYS A 265 -14.44 11.89 -22.22
CA LYS A 265 -13.86 12.92 -21.35
C LYS A 265 -12.50 12.48 -20.80
N TRP A 266 -12.41 11.23 -20.33
CA TRP A 266 -11.16 10.65 -19.83
C TRP A 266 -10.08 10.60 -20.92
N ILE A 267 -10.43 10.12 -22.13
CA ILE A 267 -9.51 10.11 -23.27
C ILE A 267 -9.03 11.54 -23.54
N LYS A 268 -9.93 12.52 -23.66
CA LYS A 268 -9.56 13.92 -23.94
C LYS A 268 -8.54 14.46 -22.94
N ILE A 269 -8.76 14.24 -21.64
CA ILE A 269 -7.87 14.73 -20.58
C ILE A 269 -6.47 14.12 -20.71
N TRP A 270 -6.39 12.80 -20.84
CA TRP A 270 -5.10 12.12 -20.96
C TRP A 270 -4.42 12.41 -22.29
N HIS A 271 -5.16 12.47 -23.39
CA HIS A 271 -4.63 12.80 -24.70
C HIS A 271 -3.97 14.21 -24.70
N THR A 272 -4.59 15.20 -24.05
CA THR A 272 -3.96 16.53 -23.89
C THR A 272 -2.66 16.48 -23.08
N MET A 273 -2.55 15.57 -22.11
CA MET A 273 -1.33 15.41 -21.31
C MET A 273 -0.25 14.58 -22.02
N LEU A 274 -0.66 13.58 -22.80
CA LEU A 274 0.23 12.59 -23.41
C LEU A 274 0.75 12.99 -24.79
N ASN A 275 0.01 13.80 -25.55
CA ASN A 275 0.43 14.23 -26.90
C ASN A 275 1.74 15.05 -26.91
N ASN A 276 2.23 15.48 -25.75
CA ASN A 276 3.51 16.18 -25.63
C ASN A 276 4.71 15.21 -25.42
N ILE A 277 4.47 13.90 -25.40
CA ILE A 277 5.41 12.87 -24.93
C ILE A 277 5.59 11.74 -25.95
N THR A 278 4.51 11.36 -26.62
CA THR A 278 4.48 10.35 -27.70
C THR A 278 4.64 11.01 -29.05
#